data_AF-A0A1Q8RB72-F1
#
_entry.id   AF-A0A1Q8RB72-F1
#
_cell.length_a   1.000
_cell.length_b   1.000
_cell.length_c   1.000
_cell.angle_alpha   90.00
_cell.angle_beta   90.00
_cell.angle_gamma   90.00
#
_symmetry.space_group_name_H-M   'P 1'
#
loop_
_entity.id
_entity.type
_entity.pdbx_description
1 polymer ?
#
loop_
_entity_poly.entity_id
_entity_poly.type
_entity_poly.pdbx_seq_one_letter_code
_entity_poly.pdbx_strand_id
1 'polypeptide(L)'
;MQVAINSGLGQDMWMVSPENITRILIVFFIEEILYIIVICSTKISMIIFYLRIFYEPWVRKACHTLLAGTITFGVAYMLHAVFANWPISYSWTFWDGLHEGKRGDIIFITFLYSSINIALDLALFVLPVTQFVTMSWTLRKKIGTSLIFLVGL
;
A
#
# COMPACT_ATOMS: atom_id res chain seq x y z
N MET A 1 4.64 -6.91 -14.10
CA MET A 1 3.60 -6.92 -15.16
C MET A 1 4.02 -7.52 -16.51
N GLN A 2 4.94 -6.95 -17.32
CA GLN A 2 5.20 -7.44 -18.70
C GLN A 2 5.56 -8.94 -18.79
N VAL A 3 6.35 -9.44 -17.83
CA VAL A 3 6.74 -10.87 -17.76
C VAL A 3 5.52 -11.78 -17.55
N ALA A 4 4.55 -11.35 -16.75
CA ALA A 4 3.32 -12.12 -16.51
C ALA A 4 2.40 -12.11 -17.75
N ILE A 5 2.28 -10.97 -18.43
CA ILE A 5 1.54 -10.85 -19.70
C ILE A 5 2.10 -11.81 -20.75
N ASN A 6 3.42 -11.82 -20.93
CA ASN A 6 4.08 -12.74 -21.84
C ASN A 6 3.93 -14.22 -21.45
N SER A 7 3.59 -14.49 -20.19
CA SER A 7 3.34 -15.84 -19.68
C SER A 7 1.86 -16.25 -19.79
N GLY A 8 0.99 -15.44 -20.38
CA GLY A 8 -0.44 -15.76 -20.57
C GLY A 8 -1.38 -15.14 -19.52
N LEU A 9 -0.92 -14.13 -18.78
CA LEU A 9 -1.79 -13.38 -17.87
C LEU A 9 -3.00 -12.78 -18.62
N GLY A 10 -4.21 -13.12 -18.17
CA GLY A 10 -5.46 -12.67 -18.78
C GLY A 10 -6.13 -13.70 -19.71
N GLN A 11 -5.48 -14.84 -19.97
CA GLN A 11 -6.09 -15.98 -20.66
C GLN A 11 -6.75 -16.92 -19.63
N ASP A 12 -7.71 -17.73 -20.09
CA ASP A 12 -8.27 -18.78 -19.24
C ASP A 12 -7.17 -19.73 -18.75
N MET A 13 -7.24 -20.13 -17.48
CA MET A 13 -6.20 -20.95 -16.84
C MET A 13 -5.89 -22.24 -17.62
N TRP A 14 -6.89 -22.80 -18.30
CA TRP A 14 -6.77 -23.99 -19.14
C TRP A 14 -5.90 -23.80 -20.40
N MET A 15 -5.70 -22.56 -20.84
CA MET A 15 -4.89 -22.21 -22.02
C MET A 15 -3.42 -21.92 -21.67
N VAL A 16 -3.08 -21.85 -20.39
CA VAL A 16 -1.76 -21.46 -19.90
C VAL A 16 -1.03 -22.70 -19.37
N SER A 17 0.25 -22.86 -19.71
CA SER A 17 1.03 -24.00 -19.22
C SER A 17 1.21 -23.94 -17.69
N PRO A 18 1.26 -25.10 -17.00
CA PRO A 18 1.54 -25.19 -15.56
C PRO A 18 2.70 -24.32 -15.06
N GLU A 19 3.81 -24.30 -15.80
CA GLU A 19 5.01 -23.53 -15.44
C GLU A 19 4.74 -22.03 -15.53
N ASN A 20 3.97 -21.61 -16.53
CA ASN A 20 3.60 -20.23 -16.73
C ASN A 20 2.60 -19.74 -15.66
N ILE A 21 1.66 -20.58 -15.23
CA ILE A 21 0.76 -20.26 -14.09
C ILE A 21 1.58 -20.00 -12.82
N THR A 22 2.51 -20.90 -12.51
CA THR A 22 3.40 -20.76 -11.35
C THR A 22 4.25 -19.49 -11.45
N ARG A 23 4.79 -19.19 -12.63
CA ARG A 23 5.56 -17.96 -12.88
C ARG A 23 4.72 -16.69 -12.69
N ILE A 24 3.48 -16.69 -13.16
CA ILE A 24 2.55 -15.57 -12.97
C ILE A 24 2.29 -15.34 -11.48
N LEU A 25 2.04 -16.40 -10.71
CA LEU A 25 1.78 -16.30 -9.27
C LEU A 25 3.01 -15.81 -8.49
N ILE A 26 4.23 -16.22 -8.88
CA ILE A 26 5.47 -15.69 -8.30
C ILE A 26 5.62 -14.19 -8.59
N VAL A 27 5.30 -13.76 -9.82
CA VAL A 27 5.34 -12.32 -10.17
C VAL A 27 4.35 -11.53 -9.33
N PHE A 28 3.12 -12.05 -9.13
CA PHE A 28 2.13 -11.40 -8.26
C PHE A 28 2.59 -11.31 -6.81
N PHE A 29 3.20 -12.36 -6.27
CA PHE A 29 3.74 -12.33 -4.91
C PHE A 29 4.81 -11.26 -4.73
N ILE A 30 5.73 -11.11 -5.69
CA ILE A 30 6.76 -10.06 -5.67
C ILE A 30 6.12 -8.67 -5.84
N GLU A 31 5.13 -8.54 -6.72
CA GLU A 31 4.42 -7.29 -6.96
C GLU A 31 3.66 -6.81 -5.73
N GLU A 32 3.02 -7.72 -4.97
CA GLU A 32 2.35 -7.40 -3.72
C GLU A 32 3.31 -6.81 -2.68
N ILE A 33 4.50 -7.41 -2.52
CA ILE A 33 5.56 -6.90 -1.64
C ILE A 33 6.01 -5.50 -2.07
N LEU A 34 6.30 -5.32 -3.36
CA LEU A 34 6.74 -4.02 -3.89
C LEU A 34 5.65 -2.96 -3.73
N TYR A 35 4.40 -3.31 -3.94
CA TYR A 35 3.25 -2.44 -3.75
C TYR A 35 3.15 -1.91 -2.31
N ILE A 36 3.29 -2.79 -1.31
CA ILE A 36 3.29 -2.40 0.11
C ILE A 36 4.43 -1.40 0.40
N ILE A 37 5.63 -1.67 -0.12
CA ILE A 37 6.81 -0.79 0.06
C ILE A 37 6.54 0.59 -0.56
N VAL A 38 6.07 0.63 -1.81
CA VAL A 38 5.79 1.87 -2.52
C VAL A 38 4.78 2.71 -1.75
N ILE A 39 3.63 2.13 -1.36
CA ILE A 39 2.61 2.85 -0.60
C ILE A 39 3.16 3.40 0.72
N CYS A 40 3.84 2.58 1.51
CA CYS A 40 4.37 3.03 2.79
C CYS A 40 5.41 4.14 2.61
N SER A 41 6.29 4.02 1.62
CA SER A 41 7.32 5.02 1.31
C SER A 41 6.72 6.36 0.87
N THR A 42 5.67 6.34 0.03
CA THR A 42 4.95 7.54 -0.40
C THR A 42 4.32 8.26 0.79
N LYS A 43 3.60 7.53 1.66
CA LYS A 43 2.98 8.11 2.86
C LYS A 43 4.02 8.69 3.82
N ILE A 44 5.14 7.99 4.04
CA ILE A 44 6.25 8.47 4.87
C ILE A 44 6.86 9.76 4.29
N SER A 45 7.09 9.81 2.98
CA SER A 45 7.59 11.00 2.27
C SER A 45 6.68 12.21 2.50
N MET A 46 5.37 12.02 2.36
CA MET A 46 4.37 13.06 2.66
C MET A 46 4.47 13.54 4.10
N ILE A 47 4.51 12.62 5.08
CA ILE A 47 4.56 12.99 6.49
C ILE A 47 5.82 13.80 6.82
N ILE A 48 6.98 13.41 6.26
CA ILE A 48 8.23 14.17 6.42
C ILE A 48 8.09 15.56 5.80
N PHE A 49 7.46 15.68 4.64
CA PHE A 49 7.16 16.97 4.01
C PHE A 49 6.27 17.84 4.92
N TYR A 50 5.31 17.27 5.65
CA TYR A 50 4.42 18.02 6.55
C TYR A 50 5.19 18.53 7.75
N LEU A 51 6.04 17.69 8.33
CA LEU A 51 6.92 18.07 9.44
C LEU A 51 7.90 19.20 9.06
N ARG A 52 8.26 19.33 7.77
CA ARG A 52 9.09 20.42 7.27
C ARG A 52 8.33 21.72 7.04
N ILE A 53 7.07 21.64 6.62
CA ILE A 53 6.25 22.84 6.30
C ILE A 53 5.58 23.42 7.53
N PHE A 54 4.98 22.56 8.37
CA PHE A 54 4.16 23.00 9.49
C PHE A 54 4.96 22.99 10.78
N TYR A 55 5.01 24.15 11.43
CA TYR A 55 5.70 24.34 12.71
C TYR A 55 4.77 24.17 13.93
N GLU A 56 3.46 24.03 13.70
CA GLU A 56 2.47 24.00 14.77
C GLU A 56 2.57 22.71 15.62
N PRO A 57 2.64 22.80 16.97
CA PRO A 57 2.93 21.65 17.82
C PRO A 57 1.93 20.50 17.70
N TRP A 58 0.63 20.79 17.52
CA TRP A 58 -0.39 19.76 17.40
C TRP A 58 -0.30 19.02 16.05
N VAL A 59 0.00 19.73 14.96
CA VAL A 59 0.22 19.14 13.63
C VAL A 59 1.43 18.21 13.66
N ARG A 60 2.51 18.64 14.31
CA ARG A 60 3.72 17.81 14.46
C ARG A 60 3.44 16.53 15.26
N LYS A 61 2.66 16.63 16.35
CA LYS A 61 2.21 15.44 17.10
C LYS A 61 1.39 14.50 16.21
N ALA A 62 0.43 15.03 15.45
CA ALA A 62 -0.38 14.24 14.52
C ALA A 62 0.49 13.57 13.43
N CYS A 63 1.44 14.29 12.84
CA CYS A 63 2.41 13.73 11.89
C CYS A 63 3.23 12.58 12.49
N HIS A 64 3.73 12.73 13.73
CA HIS A 64 4.47 11.65 14.39
C HIS A 64 3.59 10.43 14.67
N THR A 65 2.33 10.63 15.07
CA THR A 65 1.37 9.54 15.24
C THR A 65 1.08 8.83 13.91
N LEU A 66 0.87 9.59 12.83
CA LEU A 66 0.67 9.04 11.48
C LEU A 66 1.91 8.31 10.97
N LEU A 67 3.11 8.80 11.28
CA LEU A 67 4.36 8.16 10.91
C LEU A 67 4.49 6.79 11.58
N ALA A 68 4.28 6.75 12.91
CA ALA A 68 4.30 5.50 13.66
C ALA A 68 3.24 4.52 13.14
N GLY A 69 2.00 5.00 12.93
CA GLY A 69 0.91 4.19 12.39
C GLY A 69 1.21 3.63 11.00
N THR A 70 1.79 4.43 10.11
CA THR A 70 2.16 4.00 8.75
C THR A 70 3.26 2.94 8.78
N ILE A 71 4.29 3.10 9.62
CA ILE A 71 5.37 2.13 9.77
C ILE A 71 4.82 0.81 10.34
N THR A 72 4.02 0.88 11.42
CA THR A 72 3.42 -0.30 12.03
C THR A 72 2.49 -1.02 11.05
N PHE A 73 1.65 -0.28 10.31
CA PHE A 73 0.80 -0.82 9.24
C PHE A 73 1.64 -1.52 8.17
N GLY A 74 2.68 -0.87 7.65
CA GLY A 74 3.53 -1.43 6.61
C GLY A 74 4.23 -2.70 7.02
N VAL A 75 4.80 -2.73 8.23
CA VAL A 75 5.46 -3.93 8.78
C VAL A 75 4.45 -5.06 8.99
N ALA A 76 3.29 -4.77 9.59
CA ALA A 76 2.26 -5.78 9.83
C ALA A 76 1.72 -6.36 8.53
N TYR A 77 1.45 -5.52 7.53
CA TYR A 77 0.96 -5.97 6.23
C TYR A 77 2.04 -6.77 5.48
N MET A 78 3.29 -6.34 5.52
CA MET A 78 4.41 -7.06 4.90
C MET A 78 4.60 -8.46 5.51
N LEU A 79 4.58 -8.57 6.84
CA LEU A 79 4.64 -9.87 7.53
C LEU A 79 3.45 -10.74 7.15
N HIS A 80 2.24 -10.17 7.12
CA HIS A 80 1.06 -10.91 6.70
C HIS A 80 1.18 -11.39 5.26
N ALA A 81 1.61 -10.55 4.30
CA ALA A 81 1.75 -10.94 2.90
C ALA A 81 2.73 -12.12 2.72
N VAL A 82 3.85 -12.11 3.45
CA VAL A 82 4.84 -13.20 3.39
C VAL A 82 4.34 -14.48 4.05
N PHE A 83 3.64 -14.38 5.17
CA PHE A 83 3.20 -15.52 5.98
C PHE A 83 1.71 -15.89 5.83
N ALA A 84 1.00 -15.30 4.85
CA ALA A 84 -0.41 -15.56 4.60
C ALA A 84 -0.70 -17.01 4.22
N ASN A 85 0.30 -17.67 3.61
CA ASN A 85 0.24 -19.07 3.20
C ASN A 85 1.32 -19.86 3.93
N TRP A 86 0.94 -21.04 4.44
CA TRP A 86 1.88 -21.97 5.06
C TRP A 86 1.84 -23.33 4.35
N PRO A 87 2.96 -23.79 3.76
CA PRO A 87 4.25 -23.11 3.60
C PRO A 87 4.16 -21.91 2.63
N ILE A 88 5.15 -21.00 2.66
CA ILE A 88 5.17 -19.79 1.80
C ILE A 88 5.05 -20.17 0.32
N SER A 89 5.67 -21.28 -0.08
CA SER A 89 5.61 -21.82 -1.43
C SER A 89 4.20 -22.15 -1.91
N TYR A 90 3.28 -22.38 -0.98
CA TYR A 90 1.88 -22.59 -1.29
C TYR A 90 1.24 -21.40 -1.99
N SER A 91 1.79 -20.19 -1.86
CA SER A 91 1.32 -18.98 -2.57
C SER A 91 1.35 -19.11 -4.09
N TRP A 92 2.27 -19.92 -4.65
CA TRP A 92 2.39 -20.14 -6.09
C TRP A 92 2.18 -21.59 -6.53
N THR A 93 1.96 -22.52 -5.59
CA THR A 93 1.67 -23.93 -5.90
C THR A 93 0.22 -24.32 -5.61
N PHE A 94 -0.60 -23.49 -4.96
CA PHE A 94 -1.99 -23.85 -4.62
C PHE A 94 -2.89 -24.16 -5.83
N TRP A 95 -2.53 -23.67 -7.02
CA TRP A 95 -3.39 -23.71 -8.20
C TRP A 95 -3.58 -25.12 -8.76
N ASP A 96 -2.64 -26.03 -8.52
CA ASP A 96 -2.69 -27.40 -9.06
C ASP A 96 -3.52 -28.37 -8.21
N GLY A 97 -3.86 -28.00 -6.97
CA GLY A 97 -4.58 -28.85 -6.03
C GLY A 97 -3.81 -30.10 -5.58
N LEU A 98 -2.54 -30.24 -5.95
CA LEU A 98 -1.67 -31.38 -5.62
C LEU A 98 -0.85 -31.10 -4.36
N HIS A 99 -0.61 -29.83 -4.06
CA HIS A 99 0.14 -29.41 -2.87
C HIS A 99 -0.78 -29.22 -1.66
N GLU A 100 -0.34 -29.67 -0.50
CA GLU A 100 -1.02 -29.41 0.77
C GLU A 100 -0.51 -28.11 1.41
N GLY A 101 -1.43 -27.29 1.92
CA GLY A 101 -1.10 -26.05 2.59
C GLY A 101 -2.32 -25.37 3.18
N LYS A 102 -2.08 -24.39 4.04
CA LYS A 102 -3.12 -23.53 4.61
C LYS A 102 -3.02 -22.13 4.00
N ARG A 103 -4.15 -21.64 3.50
CA ARG A 103 -4.31 -20.30 2.94
C ARG A 103 -5.17 -19.45 3.87
N GLY A 104 -4.72 -18.23 4.18
CA GLY A 104 -5.53 -17.25 4.89
C GLY A 104 -6.75 -16.80 4.07
N ASP A 105 -7.76 -16.24 4.73
CA ASP A 105 -8.88 -15.61 4.04
C ASP A 105 -8.42 -14.31 3.38
N ILE A 106 -8.12 -14.40 2.08
CA ILE A 106 -7.62 -13.28 1.30
C ILE A 106 -8.66 -12.18 1.19
N ILE A 107 -9.94 -12.51 1.04
CA ILE A 107 -10.98 -11.50 0.84
C ILE A 107 -11.04 -10.63 2.10
N PHE A 108 -11.20 -11.25 3.26
CA PHE A 108 -11.27 -10.54 4.52
C PHE A 108 -10.03 -9.67 4.76
N ILE A 109 -8.84 -10.25 4.58
CA ILE A 109 -7.56 -9.58 4.79
C ILE A 109 -7.36 -8.41 3.84
N THR A 110 -7.66 -8.60 2.55
CA THR A 110 -7.54 -7.54 1.54
C THR A 110 -8.46 -6.38 1.87
N PHE A 111 -9.72 -6.65 2.25
CA PHE A 111 -10.64 -5.59 2.67
C PHE A 111 -10.15 -4.86 3.93
N LEU A 112 -9.64 -5.60 4.93
CA LEU A 112 -9.13 -5.03 6.17
C LEU A 112 -7.95 -4.08 5.92
N TYR A 113 -6.90 -4.54 5.24
CA TYR A 113 -5.72 -3.71 4.96
C TYR A 113 -6.04 -2.55 4.02
N SER A 114 -6.90 -2.75 3.01
CA SER A 114 -7.34 -1.68 2.12
C SER A 114 -8.10 -0.58 2.86
N SER A 115 -9.01 -0.96 3.77
CA SER A 115 -9.77 0.00 4.58
C SER A 115 -8.87 0.84 5.49
N ILE A 116 -7.88 0.21 6.13
CA ILE A 116 -6.89 0.91 6.96
C ILE A 116 -6.02 1.84 6.09
N ASN A 117 -5.62 1.38 4.90
CA ASN A 117 -4.81 2.19 3.99
C ASN A 117 -5.53 3.48 3.59
N ILE A 118 -6.80 3.37 3.19
CA ILE A 118 -7.65 4.51 2.85
C ILE A 118 -7.83 5.43 4.07
N ALA A 119 -8.03 4.88 5.27
CA ALA A 119 -8.15 5.69 6.47
C ALA A 119 -6.88 6.52 6.75
N LEU A 120 -5.69 5.95 6.53
CA LEU A 120 -4.42 6.67 6.63
C LEU A 120 -4.31 7.78 5.56
N ASP A 121 -4.76 7.53 4.33
CA ASP A 121 -4.79 8.55 3.27
C ASP A 121 -5.72 9.70 3.59
N LEU A 122 -6.93 9.41 4.08
CA LEU A 122 -7.86 10.43 4.52
C LEU A 122 -7.28 11.26 5.66
N ALA A 123 -6.59 10.63 6.62
CA ALA A 123 -5.94 11.35 7.70
C ALA A 123 -4.80 12.26 7.19
N LEU A 124 -4.00 11.78 6.25
CA LEU A 124 -2.97 12.58 5.57
C LEU A 124 -3.55 13.73 4.76
N PHE A 125 -4.72 13.54 4.16
CA PHE A 125 -5.41 14.57 3.40
C PHE A 125 -6.04 15.65 4.30
N VAL A 126 -6.68 15.25 5.40
CA VAL A 126 -7.36 16.17 6.32
C VAL A 126 -6.35 17.09 7.03
N LEU A 127 -5.15 16.59 7.35
CA LEU A 127 -4.15 17.36 8.10
C LEU A 127 -3.80 18.72 7.45
N PRO A 128 -3.37 18.82 6.17
CA PRO A 128 -3.12 20.10 5.54
C PRO A 128 -4.39 20.94 5.35
N VAL A 129 -5.56 20.31 5.15
CA VAL A 129 -6.84 21.02 5.00
C VAL A 129 -7.20 21.80 6.25
N THR A 130 -7.02 21.21 7.44
CA THR A 130 -7.26 21.93 8.71
C THR A 130 -6.38 23.17 8.84
N GLN A 131 -5.12 23.09 8.44
CA GLN A 131 -4.17 24.22 8.44
C GLN A 131 -4.57 25.32 7.45
N PHE A 132 -5.15 24.95 6.30
CA PHE A 132 -5.68 25.92 5.35
C PHE A 132 -6.88 26.70 5.88
N VAL A 133 -7.70 26.10 6.74
CA VAL A 133 -8.88 26.77 7.30
C VAL A 133 -8.50 27.72 8.43
N THR A 134 -7.51 27.36 9.24
CA THR A 134 -7.14 28.11 10.45
C THR A 134 -6.15 29.25 10.21
N MET A 135 -5.43 29.26 9.08
CA MET A 135 -4.29 30.15 8.92
C MET A 135 -4.44 31.14 7.75
N SER A 136 -4.24 32.43 8.04
CA SER A 136 -4.40 33.61 7.16
C SER A 136 -3.33 33.74 6.07
N TRP A 137 -3.00 32.65 5.38
CA TRP A 137 -2.01 32.66 4.29
C TRP A 137 -2.58 33.33 3.04
N THR A 138 -1.76 34.10 2.33
CA THR A 138 -2.09 34.64 1.01
C THR A 138 -2.41 33.49 0.04
N LEU A 139 -3.53 33.62 -0.70
CA LEU A 139 -4.16 32.58 -1.53
C LEU A 139 -3.17 31.79 -2.42
N ARG A 140 -2.09 32.43 -2.89
CA ARG A 140 -1.03 31.81 -3.72
C ARG A 140 -0.27 30.69 -3.01
N LYS A 141 0.07 30.84 -1.72
CA LYS A 141 0.74 29.78 -0.95
C LYS A 141 -0.23 28.64 -0.60
N LYS A 142 -1.53 28.97 -0.48
CA LYS A 142 -2.63 28.03 -0.27
C LYS A 142 -2.75 27.03 -1.44
N ILE A 143 -2.80 27.57 -2.65
CA ILE A 143 -2.98 26.78 -3.88
C ILE A 143 -1.72 25.97 -4.21
N GLY A 144 -0.51 26.54 -4.07
CA GLY A 144 0.73 25.82 -4.38
C GLY A 144 0.92 24.57 -3.52
N THR A 145 0.65 24.66 -2.23
CA THR A 145 0.76 23.51 -1.31
C THR A 145 -0.35 22.49 -1.56
N SER A 146 -1.61 22.90 -1.81
CA SER A 146 -2.70 21.98 -2.17
C SER A 146 -2.47 21.24 -3.50
N LEU A 147 -1.84 21.88 -4.49
CA LEU A 147 -1.53 21.23 -5.77
C LEU A 147 -0.40 20.21 -5.62
N ILE A 148 0.64 20.51 -4.84
CA ILE A 148 1.69 19.53 -4.51
C ILE A 148 1.08 18.33 -3.76
N PHE A 149 0.08 18.60 -2.91
CA PHE A 149 -0.69 17.56 -2.22
C PHE A 149 -1.46 16.63 -3.15
N LEU A 150 -2.19 17.20 -4.10
CA LEU A 150 -3.00 16.44 -5.05
C LEU A 150 -2.16 15.61 -6.03
N VAL A 151 -0.94 16.05 -6.34
CA VAL A 151 -0.03 15.31 -7.24
C VAL A 151 0.71 14.18 -6.49
N GLY A 152 0.85 14.28 -5.17
CA GLY A 152 1.50 13.24 -4.37
C GLY A 152 0.58 12.05 -4.03
N LEU A 153 -0.75 12.24 -4.07
CA LEU A 153 -1.76 11.23 -3.75
C LEU A 153 -1.92 10.19 -4.85
#